data_AF-A0A9D6H1M6-F1
#
_entry.id   AF-A0A9D6H1M6-F1
#
_cell.length_a   1.000
_cell.length_b   1.000
_cell.length_c   1.000
_cell.angle_alpha   90.00
_cell.angle_beta   90.00
_cell.angle_gamma   90.00
#
_symmetry.space_group_name_H-M   'P 1'
#
loop_
_entity.id
_entity.type
_entity.pdbx_description
1 polymer ?
#
loop_
_entity_poly.entity_id
_entity_poly.type
_entity_poly.pdbx_seq_one_letter_code
_entity_poly.pdbx_strand_id
1 'polypeptide(L)'
;METYRGVRITDTYFTGHKVQIYSTLIRSISAICREDRAVGLFYVGVASGPDYWTALTRRVDNKKLANGVTDMYLLYQSSSETSTRDLESWLIEHYQDFHEDERIWNAVGGGGGRRGSGPYFYLYLAVTRAF
;
A
#
# COMPACT_ATOMS: atom_id res chain seq x y z
N MET A 1 -16.09 1.64 1.92
CA MET A 1 -15.20 2.32 0.95
C MET A 1 -15.54 3.80 0.96
N GLU A 2 -14.56 4.63 1.28
CA GLU A 2 -14.73 6.07 1.46
C GLU A 2 -13.78 6.84 0.55
N THR A 3 -14.06 8.11 0.24
CA THR A 3 -13.27 8.90 -0.73
C THR A 3 -12.64 10.12 -0.07
N TYR A 4 -11.35 10.35 -0.33
CA TYR A 4 -10.61 11.54 0.12
C TYR A 4 -9.80 12.15 -1.03
N ARG A 5 -10.03 13.44 -1.32
CA ARG A 5 -9.40 14.17 -2.45
C ARG A 5 -9.51 13.42 -3.80
N GLY A 6 -10.64 12.75 -4.03
CA GLY A 6 -10.88 11.96 -5.25
C GLY A 6 -10.26 10.55 -5.25
N VAL A 7 -9.57 10.15 -4.19
CA VAL A 7 -8.99 8.81 -4.02
C VAL A 7 -9.90 7.95 -3.16
N ARG A 8 -10.28 6.77 -3.64
CA ARG A 8 -11.06 5.79 -2.86
C ARG A 8 -10.14 5.02 -1.92
N ILE A 9 -10.58 4.79 -0.69
CA ILE A 9 -9.83 4.06 0.33
C ILE A 9 -10.65 2.90 0.85
N THR A 10 -10.03 1.73 0.96
CA THR A 10 -10.65 0.52 1.54
C THR A 10 -10.31 0.36 3.01
N ASP A 11 -11.16 -0.41 3.70
CA ASP A 11 -11.15 -0.67 5.14
C ASP A 11 -11.00 -2.17 5.47
N THR A 12 -10.91 -3.03 4.45
CA THR A 12 -10.70 -4.47 4.60
C THR A 12 -9.21 -4.77 4.55
N TYR A 13 -8.70 -5.53 5.53
CA TYR A 13 -7.27 -5.82 5.68
C TYR A 13 -7.02 -7.15 6.39
N PHE A 14 -5.79 -7.63 6.28
CA PHE A 14 -5.32 -8.79 7.01
C PHE A 14 -4.60 -8.40 8.31
N THR A 15 -4.58 -9.33 9.26
CA THR A 15 -3.78 -9.27 10.48
C THR A 15 -3.04 -10.59 10.68
N GLY A 16 -1.95 -10.59 11.43
CA GLY A 16 -1.19 -11.81 11.76
C GLY A 16 0.32 -11.63 11.65
N HIS A 17 1.06 -12.73 11.82
CA HIS A 17 2.52 -12.70 11.73
C HIS A 17 2.98 -12.51 10.29
N LYS A 18 4.01 -11.67 10.06
CA LYS A 18 4.51 -11.29 8.73
C LYS A 18 4.78 -12.48 7.81
N VAL A 19 5.43 -13.53 8.33
CA VAL A 19 5.79 -14.73 7.55
C VAL A 19 4.55 -15.49 7.06
N GLN A 20 3.48 -15.52 7.86
CA GLN A 20 2.27 -16.27 7.50
C GLN A 20 1.44 -15.51 6.45
N ILE A 21 1.40 -14.17 6.56
CA ILE A 21 0.53 -13.36 5.72
C ILE A 21 1.17 -12.96 4.39
N TYR A 22 2.50 -13.05 4.26
CA TYR A 22 3.22 -12.62 3.07
C TYR A 22 2.66 -13.20 1.75
N SER A 23 2.47 -14.52 1.69
CA SER A 23 1.89 -15.17 0.49
C SER A 23 0.46 -14.73 0.19
N THR A 24 -0.33 -14.40 1.23
CA THR A 24 -1.68 -13.86 1.09
C THR A 24 -1.66 -12.44 0.54
N LEU A 25 -0.71 -11.61 0.97
CA LEU A 25 -0.54 -10.25 0.47
C LEU A 25 -0.17 -10.23 -1.02
N ILE A 26 0.76 -11.10 -1.45
CA ILE A 26 1.08 -11.27 -2.88
C ILE A 26 -0.18 -11.62 -3.68
N ARG A 27 -0.92 -12.65 -3.25
CA ARG A 27 -2.16 -13.05 -3.93
C ARG A 27 -3.17 -11.90 -4.00
N SER A 28 -3.31 -11.14 -2.91
CA SER A 28 -4.23 -10.00 -2.84
C SER A 28 -3.83 -8.88 -3.79
N ILE A 29 -2.56 -8.47 -3.79
CA ILE A 29 -2.06 -7.43 -4.71
C ILE A 29 -2.23 -7.88 -6.15
N SER A 30 -1.82 -9.11 -6.48
CA SER A 30 -1.99 -9.65 -7.83
C SER A 30 -3.45 -9.75 -8.27
N ALA A 31 -4.39 -10.00 -7.35
CA ALA A 31 -5.82 -9.97 -7.65
C ALA A 31 -6.31 -8.54 -7.90
N ILE A 32 -5.94 -7.58 -7.05
CA ILE A 32 -6.28 -6.15 -7.20
C ILE A 32 -5.78 -5.62 -8.56
N CYS A 33 -4.55 -5.97 -8.94
CA CYS A 33 -3.95 -5.57 -10.21
C CYS A 33 -4.59 -6.21 -11.45
N ARG A 34 -5.35 -7.31 -11.28
CA ARG A 34 -6.04 -8.05 -12.36
C ARG A 34 -7.56 -7.79 -12.43
N GLU A 35 -8.13 -7.12 -11.44
CA GLU A 35 -9.56 -6.78 -11.39
C GLU A 35 -10.01 -5.97 -12.62
N ASP A 36 -11.33 -5.90 -12.87
CA ASP A 36 -12.08 -5.37 -14.03
C ASP A 36 -11.47 -4.19 -14.82
N ARG A 37 -10.64 -3.36 -14.20
CA ARG A 37 -9.87 -2.30 -14.86
C ARG A 37 -8.40 -2.49 -14.59
N ALA A 38 -7.60 -2.68 -15.63
CA ALA A 38 -6.16 -2.89 -15.48
C ALA A 38 -5.50 -1.75 -14.68
N VAL A 39 -4.65 -2.12 -13.73
CA VAL A 39 -3.81 -1.18 -12.99
C VAL A 39 -2.65 -0.74 -13.88
N GLY A 40 -2.52 0.56 -14.10
CA GLY A 40 -1.41 1.16 -14.86
C GLY A 40 -0.15 1.31 -14.03
N LEU A 41 -0.29 1.82 -12.79
CA LEU A 41 0.81 2.02 -11.85
C LEU A 41 0.38 1.62 -10.44
N PHE A 42 1.28 1.07 -9.64
CA PHE A 42 1.03 0.81 -8.23
C PHE A 42 2.21 1.10 -7.31
N TYR A 43 1.90 1.36 -6.04
CA TYR A 43 2.86 1.69 -4.99
C TYR A 43 2.48 1.01 -3.69
N VAL A 44 3.43 0.26 -3.12
CA VAL A 44 3.30 -0.33 -1.79
C VAL A 44 3.86 0.64 -0.77
N GLY A 45 3.14 0.90 0.32
CA GLY A 45 3.62 1.82 1.33
C GLY A 45 3.16 1.50 2.74
N VAL A 46 3.89 2.04 3.71
CA VAL A 46 3.48 2.02 5.13
C VAL A 46 2.90 3.35 5.57
N ALA A 47 1.86 3.30 6.40
CA ALA A 47 1.30 4.43 7.13
C ALA A 47 1.21 4.10 8.63
N SER A 48 1.06 5.11 9.48
CA SER A 48 0.87 4.92 10.92
C SER A 48 -0.12 5.94 11.47
N GLY A 49 -0.89 5.53 12.48
CA GLY A 49 -1.93 6.36 13.07
C GLY A 49 -2.83 5.62 14.04
N PRO A 50 -3.78 6.32 14.68
CA PRO A 50 -4.77 5.73 15.57
C PRO A 50 -5.75 4.81 14.84
N ASP A 51 -6.07 5.14 13.59
CA ASP A 51 -6.99 4.41 12.72
C ASP A 51 -6.46 4.44 11.27
N TYR A 52 -6.95 3.51 10.44
CA TYR A 52 -6.48 3.37 9.06
C TYR A 52 -6.83 4.58 8.21
N TRP A 53 -8.01 5.19 8.41
CA TRP A 53 -8.50 6.27 7.57
C TRP A 53 -7.64 7.52 7.75
N THR A 54 -7.42 7.93 9.00
CA THR A 54 -6.50 9.03 9.35
C THR A 54 -5.08 8.76 8.85
N ALA A 55 -4.60 7.51 8.93
CA ALA A 55 -3.26 7.15 8.48
C ALA A 55 -3.11 7.22 6.95
N LEU A 56 -4.06 6.66 6.19
CA LEU A 56 -4.01 6.59 4.73
C LEU A 56 -4.34 7.94 4.08
N THR A 57 -5.27 8.73 4.61
CA THR A 57 -5.56 10.08 4.09
C THR A 57 -4.34 11.00 4.14
N ARG A 58 -3.49 10.89 5.17
CA ARG A 58 -2.19 11.60 5.24
C ARG A 58 -1.19 11.13 4.19
N ARG A 59 -1.37 9.93 3.65
CA ARG A 59 -0.58 9.38 2.55
C ARG A 59 -1.12 9.76 1.18
N VAL A 60 -2.33 10.33 1.06
CA VAL A 60 -2.81 10.98 -0.17
C VAL A 60 -2.10 12.34 -0.35
N ASP A 61 -0.81 12.24 -0.65
CA ASP A 61 0.11 13.35 -0.85
C ASP A 61 0.14 13.81 -2.32
N ASN A 62 0.80 14.94 -2.57
CA ASN A 62 0.88 15.52 -3.93
C ASN A 62 1.62 14.60 -4.91
N LYS A 63 2.52 13.72 -4.44
CA LYS A 63 3.23 12.76 -5.31
C LYS A 63 2.24 11.73 -5.85
N LYS A 64 1.40 11.14 -4.99
CA LYS A 64 0.38 10.17 -5.41
C LYS A 64 -0.66 10.80 -6.32
N LEU A 65 -1.09 12.02 -6.01
CA LEU A 65 -2.05 12.74 -6.84
C LEU A 65 -1.45 13.09 -8.22
N ALA A 66 -0.18 13.51 -8.29
CA ALA A 66 0.50 13.77 -9.55
C ALA A 66 0.67 12.51 -10.41
N ASN A 67 0.83 11.34 -9.78
CA ASN A 67 0.87 10.04 -10.46
C ASN A 67 -0.53 9.47 -10.79
N GLY A 68 -1.61 10.22 -10.56
CA GLY A 68 -2.97 9.82 -10.91
C GLY A 68 -3.52 8.68 -10.05
N VAL A 69 -3.06 8.53 -8.80
CA VAL A 69 -3.61 7.52 -7.89
C VAL A 69 -5.12 7.74 -7.74
N THR A 70 -5.88 6.67 -7.92
CA THR A 70 -7.36 6.66 -7.89
C THR A 70 -7.88 5.83 -6.72
N ASP A 71 -7.12 4.82 -6.30
CA ASP A 71 -7.49 3.90 -5.23
C ASP A 71 -6.32 3.66 -4.28
N MET A 72 -6.63 3.50 -3.00
CA MET A 72 -5.73 3.06 -1.95
C MET A 72 -6.35 1.90 -1.18
N TYR A 73 -5.80 0.72 -1.38
CA TYR A 73 -6.21 -0.48 -0.68
C TYR A 73 -5.42 -0.62 0.61
N LEU A 74 -6.12 -0.71 1.73
CA LEU A 74 -5.50 -1.22 2.94
C LEU A 74 -5.25 -2.71 2.78
N LEU A 75 -4.05 -3.18 3.13
CA LEU A 75 -3.67 -4.58 2.97
C LEU A 75 -3.45 -5.29 4.30
N TYR A 76 -2.78 -4.62 5.24
CA TYR A 76 -2.37 -5.23 6.51
C TYR A 76 -2.31 -4.21 7.64
N GLN A 77 -2.64 -4.66 8.85
CA GLN A 77 -2.50 -3.90 10.08
C GLN A 77 -1.66 -4.68 11.11
N SER A 78 -0.80 -3.94 11.82
CA SER A 78 -0.03 -4.45 12.94
C SER A 78 0.23 -3.37 13.99
N SER A 79 0.52 -3.76 15.23
CA SER A 79 1.14 -2.89 16.22
C SER A 79 2.66 -2.83 16.09
N SER A 80 3.27 -3.65 15.23
CA SER A 80 4.72 -3.73 15.01
C SER A 80 5.13 -2.96 13.75
N GLU A 81 5.88 -1.87 13.93
CA GLU A 81 6.50 -1.13 12.81
C GLU A 81 7.42 -2.05 12.01
N THR A 82 8.34 -2.74 12.69
CA THR A 82 9.34 -3.62 12.08
C THR A 82 8.68 -4.67 11.21
N SER A 83 7.63 -5.36 11.70
CA SER A 83 6.96 -6.38 10.91
C SER A 83 6.28 -5.83 9.66
N THR A 84 5.72 -4.61 9.76
CA THR A 84 5.06 -3.94 8.64
C THR A 84 6.08 -3.46 7.60
N ARG A 85 7.25 -3.00 8.04
CA ARG A 85 8.37 -2.59 7.17
C ARG A 85 9.01 -3.76 6.46
N ASP A 86 9.21 -4.88 7.16
CA ASP A 86 9.74 -6.09 6.52
C ASP A 86 8.81 -6.56 5.41
N LEU A 87 7.48 -6.52 5.64
CA LEU A 87 6.50 -6.83 4.60
C LEU A 87 6.54 -5.84 3.43
N GLU A 88 6.66 -4.54 3.69
CA GLU A 88 6.82 -3.53 2.63
C GLU A 88 8.05 -3.85 1.77
N SER A 89 9.21 -4.09 2.39
CA SER A 89 10.44 -4.43 1.69
C SER A 89 10.31 -5.72 0.89
N TRP A 90 9.81 -6.80 1.49
CA TRP A 90 9.65 -8.09 0.80
C TRP A 90 8.71 -7.99 -0.40
N LEU A 91 7.61 -7.22 -0.29
CA LEU A 91 6.69 -7.04 -1.41
C LEU A 91 7.29 -6.17 -2.52
N ILE A 92 8.05 -5.12 -2.17
CA ILE A 92 8.74 -4.30 -3.16
C ILE A 92 9.78 -5.15 -3.90
N GLU A 93 10.62 -5.90 -3.17
CA GLU A 93 11.61 -6.84 -3.72
C GLU A 93 10.93 -7.90 -4.62
N HIS A 94 9.80 -8.45 -4.19
CA HIS A 94 9.02 -9.40 -4.98
C HIS A 94 8.60 -8.84 -6.35
N TYR A 95 8.07 -7.63 -6.40
CA TYR A 95 7.56 -7.06 -7.65
C TYR A 95 8.64 -6.37 -8.48
N GLN A 96 9.64 -5.73 -7.87
CA GLN A 96 10.74 -5.05 -8.57
C GLN A 96 11.81 -6.03 -9.06
N ASP A 97 12.31 -6.88 -8.17
CA ASP A 97 13.55 -7.63 -8.43
C ASP A 97 13.25 -9.03 -8.97
N PHE A 98 12.20 -9.69 -8.48
CA PHE A 98 11.88 -11.06 -8.93
C PHE A 98 10.95 -11.11 -10.15
N HIS A 99 10.03 -10.14 -10.27
CA HIS A 99 9.04 -10.10 -11.35
C HIS A 99 9.28 -8.99 -12.37
N GLU A 100 10.22 -8.07 -12.12
CA GLU A 100 10.54 -6.94 -13.00
C GLU A 100 9.28 -6.17 -13.47
N ASP A 101 8.30 -6.01 -12.58
CA ASP A 101 7.01 -5.40 -12.92
C ASP A 101 7.17 -3.89 -13.05
N GLU A 102 7.29 -3.39 -14.27
CA GLU A 102 7.50 -1.96 -14.57
C GLU A 102 6.40 -1.03 -14.01
N ARG A 103 5.26 -1.58 -13.56
CA ARG A 103 4.16 -0.79 -12.97
C ARG A 103 4.42 -0.38 -11.53
N ILE A 104 5.32 -1.05 -10.80
CA ILE A 104 5.64 -0.66 -9.42
C ILE A 104 6.62 0.52 -9.42
N TRP A 105 6.17 1.66 -8.89
CA TRP A 105 6.98 2.90 -8.92
C TRP A 105 7.56 3.27 -7.55
N ASN A 106 7.70 2.30 -6.65
CA ASN A 106 8.44 2.44 -5.41
C ASN A 106 9.88 2.92 -5.71
N ALA A 107 10.33 4.00 -5.07
CA ALA A 107 11.68 4.51 -5.27
C ALA A 107 12.68 3.66 -4.47
N VAL A 108 13.75 3.19 -5.12
CA VAL A 108 14.87 2.53 -4.46
C VAL A 108 15.57 3.55 -3.55
N GLY A 109 15.56 3.33 -2.23
CA GLY A 109 16.24 4.19 -1.25
C GLY A 109 15.45 5.41 -0.74
N GLY A 110 14.18 5.58 -1.13
CA GLY A 110 13.33 6.68 -0.66
C GLY A 110 12.68 6.40 0.69
N GLY A 111 13.22 6.99 1.77
CA GLY A 111 12.62 6.95 3.11
C GLY A 111 11.14 7.37 3.07
N GLY A 112 10.24 6.40 3.31
CA GLY A 112 8.80 6.61 3.30
C GLY A 112 8.43 7.79 4.21
N GLY A 113 7.74 8.79 3.63
CA GLY A 113 7.56 10.13 4.22
C GLY A 113 7.07 10.16 5.67
N ARG A 114 7.17 11.35 6.29
CA ARG A 114 6.94 11.65 7.72
C ARG A 114 5.96 10.70 8.44
N ARG A 115 6.49 10.08 9.50
CA ARG A 115 5.80 9.17 10.41
C ARG A 115 4.63 9.89 11.10
N GLY A 116 3.47 9.25 11.16
CA GLY A 116 2.46 9.59 12.15
C GLY A 116 2.83 8.95 13.50
N SER A 117 2.57 9.61 14.61
CA SER A 117 2.44 8.93 15.91
C SER A 117 1.15 8.09 15.90
N GLY A 118 1.21 6.86 16.41
CA GLY A 118 0.03 6.01 16.51
C GLY A 118 0.36 4.59 16.99
N PRO A 119 -0.61 3.90 17.62
CA PRO A 119 -0.45 2.52 18.10
C PRO A 119 -0.38 1.48 16.98
N TYR A 120 -0.79 1.85 15.75
CA TYR A 120 -0.89 0.93 14.63
C TYR A 120 -0.09 1.41 13.42
N PHE A 121 0.38 0.41 12.67
CA PHE A 121 1.08 0.50 11.42
C PHE A 121 0.28 -0.25 10.36
N TYR A 122 0.17 0.36 9.19
CA TYR A 122 -0.69 -0.07 8.12
C TYR A 122 0.12 -0.22 6.85
N LEU A 123 -0.01 -1.35 6.17
CA LEU A 123 0.50 -1.54 4.83
C LEU A 123 -0.64 -1.25 3.85
N TYR A 124 -0.38 -0.46 2.82
CA TYR A 124 -1.35 -0.11 1.78
C TYR A 124 -0.76 -0.29 0.38
N LEU A 125 -1.65 -0.44 -0.59
CA LEU A 125 -1.37 -0.42 -2.03
C LEU A 125 -2.12 0.77 -2.65
N ALA A 126 -1.39 1.75 -3.16
CA ALA A 126 -1.95 2.82 -3.97
C ALA A 126 -1.88 2.42 -5.44
N VAL A 127 -2.97 2.59 -6.20
CA VAL A 127 -3.01 2.24 -7.62
C VAL A 127 -3.60 3.35 -8.48
N THR A 128 -3.17 3.38 -9.73
CA THR A 128 -3.76 4.15 -10.82
C THR A 128 -4.54 3.19 -11.70
N ARG A 129 -5.86 3.33 -11.76
CA ARG A 129 -6.72 2.61 -12.70
C ARG A 129 -7.07 3.52 -13.88
N ALA A 130 -7.16 2.92 -15.07
CA ALA A 130 -7.74 3.61 -16.22
C ALA A 130 -9.22 3.94 -15.93
N PHE A 131 -9.67 5.13 -16.35
CA PHE A 131 -11.07 5.56 -16.22
C PHE A 131 -12.00 4.79 -17.15
#